data_AF-A0A1E4N955-F1
#
_entry.id   AF-A0A1E4N955-F1
#
_cell.length_a   1.000
_cell.length_b   1.000
_cell.length_c   1.000
_cell.angle_alpha   90.00
_cell.angle_beta   90.00
_cell.angle_gamma   90.00
#
_symmetry.space_group_name_H-M   'P 1'
#
loop_
_entity.id
_entity.type
_entity.pdbx_description
1 polymer ?
#
loop_
_entity_poly.entity_id
_entity_poly.type
_entity_poly.pdbx_seq_one_letter_code
_entity_poly.pdbx_strand_id
1 'polypeptide(L)'
;MAEGRTMNWAALDPGLLGWPFVAGLLVLATHVPLGRRVLARGIIFLDLAIAQIAVLGVIAAHTLGWETQGWQTQLAAAAAALAGAAFLAWCESRWPDIQEALIGSSFAVAASLAVLLLSGDPHGGEHLNELLAGQILWVGPSQLAQIAVVYALLLGFWRLRGIRLGRMGFYLIFALAITASVQLVGVYLVFASLILPALAVRGWPPRAGLLIGWGLGALAYAAGLAASALFDWPAGPAIVMALAAVALLGGGLLRLPGRGDSASIHH
;
A
#
# COMPACT_ATOMS: atom_id res chain seq x y z
N MET A 1 12.62 10.40 36.87
CA MET A 1 13.82 9.63 36.52
C MET A 1 13.53 8.96 35.19
N ALA A 2 14.05 9.52 34.10
CA ALA A 2 13.99 8.86 32.79
C ALA A 2 15.05 7.76 32.83
N GLU A 3 14.61 6.50 32.96
CA GLU A 3 15.50 5.36 32.72
C GLU A 3 16.09 5.54 31.32
N GLY A 4 17.42 5.65 31.26
CA GLY A 4 18.14 5.66 30.00
C GLY A 4 17.83 4.37 29.28
N ARG A 5 16.95 4.45 28.28
CA ARG A 5 16.63 3.34 27.38
C ARG A 5 17.93 2.96 26.67
N THR A 6 18.64 1.99 27.20
CA THR A 6 19.86 1.47 26.58
C THR A 6 19.45 0.91 25.22
N MET A 7 19.97 1.51 24.15
CA MET A 7 19.69 1.05 22.78
C MET A 7 20.10 -0.43 22.69
N ASN A 8 19.12 -1.31 22.55
CA ASN A 8 19.36 -2.75 22.51
C ASN A 8 19.86 -3.14 21.12
N TRP A 9 21.16 -3.05 20.89
CA TRP A 9 21.79 -3.42 19.62
C TRP A 9 21.56 -4.88 19.23
N ALA A 10 21.25 -5.77 20.18
CA ALA A 10 20.87 -7.15 19.90
C ALA A 10 19.50 -7.26 19.20
N ALA A 11 18.66 -6.22 19.26
CA ALA A 11 17.37 -6.17 18.55
C ALA A 11 17.53 -6.00 17.02
N LEU A 12 18.74 -5.66 16.53
CA LEU A 12 19.04 -5.59 15.10
C LEU A 12 19.46 -6.94 14.50
N ASP A 13 19.05 -8.05 15.13
CA ASP A 13 19.34 -9.39 14.64
C ASP A 13 18.84 -9.56 13.18
N PRO A 14 19.74 -9.87 12.23
CA PRO A 14 19.36 -10.15 10.84
C PRO A 14 18.31 -11.26 10.71
N GLY A 15 18.27 -12.20 11.66
CA GLY A 15 17.26 -13.25 11.71
C GLY A 15 15.83 -12.73 11.97
N LEU A 16 15.70 -11.62 12.69
CA LEU A 16 14.41 -10.99 13.01
C LEU A 16 13.98 -10.00 11.92
N LEU A 17 14.90 -9.18 11.41
CA LEU A 17 14.57 -8.09 10.49
C LEU A 17 14.67 -8.49 9.01
N GLY A 18 15.35 -9.59 8.69
CA GLY A 18 15.58 -10.03 7.32
C GLY A 18 14.29 -10.33 6.55
N TRP A 19 13.39 -11.15 7.10
CA TRP A 19 12.13 -11.49 6.42
C TRP A 19 11.18 -10.29 6.28
N PRO A 20 10.95 -9.45 7.31
CA PRO A 20 10.19 -8.21 7.16
C PRO A 20 10.79 -7.26 6.11
N PHE A 21 12.12 -7.18 6.03
CA PHE A 21 12.77 -6.35 5.02
C PHE A 21 12.53 -6.89 3.61
N VAL A 22 12.67 -8.20 3.40
CA VAL A 22 12.34 -8.86 2.11
C VAL A 22 10.86 -8.67 1.76
N ALA A 23 9.96 -8.76 2.72
CA ALA A 23 8.54 -8.45 2.53
C ALA A 23 8.35 -7.03 1.99
N GLY A 24 9.02 -6.06 2.59
CA GLY A 24 9.04 -4.67 2.15
C GLY A 24 9.54 -4.50 0.72
N LEU A 25 10.64 -5.17 0.35
CA LEU A 25 11.17 -5.14 -1.01
C LEU A 25 10.17 -5.71 -2.04
N LEU A 26 9.48 -6.81 -1.69
CA LEU A 26 8.45 -7.38 -2.55
C LEU A 26 7.27 -6.41 -2.72
N VAL A 27 6.80 -5.78 -1.64
CA VAL A 27 5.73 -4.76 -1.70
C VAL A 27 6.17 -3.60 -2.59
N LEU A 28 7.37 -3.05 -2.38
CA LEU A 28 7.91 -1.95 -3.19
C LEU A 28 8.03 -2.30 -4.68
N ALA A 29 8.37 -3.56 -5.00
CA ALA A 29 8.51 -4.02 -6.39
C ALA A 29 7.24 -3.81 -7.21
N THR A 30 6.06 -4.00 -6.61
CA THR A 30 4.76 -3.75 -7.26
C THR A 30 4.26 -2.33 -7.02
N HIS A 31 4.41 -1.82 -5.79
CA HIS A 31 3.75 -0.60 -5.33
C HIS A 31 4.36 0.67 -5.89
N VAL A 32 5.69 0.75 -6.06
CA VAL A 32 6.32 1.95 -6.64
C VAL A 32 5.91 2.14 -8.12
N PRO A 33 5.95 1.11 -9.00
CA PRO A 33 5.43 1.25 -10.36
C PRO A 33 3.94 1.60 -10.43
N LEU A 34 3.11 0.96 -9.61
CA LEU A 34 1.67 1.23 -9.57
C LEU A 34 1.39 2.65 -9.04
N GLY A 35 2.06 3.07 -7.98
CA GLY A 35 1.97 4.40 -7.40
C GLY A 35 2.32 5.51 -8.37
N ARG A 36 3.35 5.33 -9.20
CA ARG A 36 3.65 6.28 -10.28
C ARG A 36 2.50 6.40 -11.29
N ARG A 37 1.80 5.32 -11.61
CA ARG A 37 0.62 5.37 -12.50
C ARG A 37 -0.58 6.00 -11.81
N VAL A 38 -0.78 5.73 -10.53
CA VAL A 38 -1.83 6.36 -9.71
C VAL A 38 -1.63 7.87 -9.66
N LEU A 39 -0.42 8.35 -9.40
CA LEU A 39 -0.08 9.77 -9.42
C LEU A 39 -0.29 10.39 -10.80
N ALA A 40 0.12 9.70 -11.87
CA ALA A 40 -0.08 10.19 -13.23
C ALA A 40 -1.56 10.27 -13.67
N ARG A 41 -2.45 9.52 -13.00
CA ARG A 41 -3.89 9.50 -13.28
C ARG A 41 -4.72 10.38 -12.32
N GLY A 42 -4.11 10.95 -11.28
CA GLY A 42 -4.84 11.75 -10.29
C GLY A 42 -5.86 10.95 -9.47
N ILE A 43 -5.57 9.68 -9.17
CA ILE A 43 -6.47 8.77 -8.43
C ILE A 43 -5.82 8.29 -7.12
N ILE A 44 -5.24 9.23 -6.38
CA ILE A 44 -4.30 8.95 -5.26
C ILE A 44 -4.92 8.02 -4.21
N PHE A 45 -6.18 8.26 -3.88
CA PHE A 45 -6.90 7.50 -2.84
C PHE A 45 -7.48 6.17 -3.31
N LEU A 46 -7.26 5.76 -4.56
CA LEU A 46 -7.80 4.50 -5.11
C LEU A 46 -7.43 3.29 -4.24
N ASP A 47 -6.20 3.29 -3.73
CA ASP A 47 -5.66 2.28 -2.81
C ASP A 47 -6.53 2.12 -1.56
N LEU A 48 -6.65 3.20 -0.77
CA LEU A 48 -7.42 3.20 0.48
C LEU A 48 -8.87 2.78 0.25
N ALA A 49 -9.50 3.25 -0.84
CA ALA A 49 -10.87 2.86 -1.15
C ALA A 49 -11.00 1.36 -1.44
N ILE A 50 -10.12 0.79 -2.26
CA ILE A 50 -10.16 -0.65 -2.57
C ILE A 50 -9.82 -1.47 -1.32
N ALA A 51 -8.81 -1.08 -0.56
CA ALA A 51 -8.45 -1.72 0.70
C ALA A 51 -9.64 -1.74 1.67
N GLN A 52 -10.35 -0.62 1.82
CA GLN A 52 -11.52 -0.53 2.70
C GLN A 52 -12.70 -1.38 2.23
N ILE A 53 -12.94 -1.46 0.92
CA ILE A 53 -13.97 -2.35 0.35
C ILE A 53 -13.58 -3.82 0.57
N ALA A 54 -12.29 -4.17 0.47
CA ALA A 54 -11.79 -5.50 0.79
C ALA A 54 -12.01 -5.84 2.28
N VAL A 55 -11.68 -4.91 3.19
CA VAL A 55 -11.93 -5.02 4.63
C VAL A 55 -13.41 -5.20 4.94
N LEU A 56 -14.28 -4.45 4.26
CA LEU A 56 -15.73 -4.65 4.36
C LEU A 56 -16.15 -6.08 3.95
N GLY A 57 -15.54 -6.65 2.91
CA GLY A 57 -15.74 -8.03 2.50
C GLY A 57 -15.32 -9.06 3.56
N VAL A 58 -14.18 -8.83 4.23
CA VAL A 58 -13.70 -9.64 5.37
C VAL A 58 -14.70 -9.59 6.53
N ILE A 59 -15.14 -8.39 6.90
CA ILE A 59 -16.10 -8.17 7.99
C ILE A 59 -17.44 -8.81 7.66
N ALA A 60 -17.94 -8.65 6.42
CA ALA A 60 -19.18 -9.29 5.98
C ALA A 60 -19.10 -10.82 6.07
N ALA A 61 -17.99 -11.43 5.61
CA ALA A 61 -17.77 -12.86 5.76
C ALA A 61 -17.77 -13.30 7.24
N HIS A 62 -17.12 -12.53 8.11
CA HIS A 62 -17.11 -12.79 9.55
C HIS A 62 -18.53 -12.75 10.15
N THR A 63 -19.35 -11.75 9.80
CA THR A 63 -20.74 -11.64 10.28
C THR A 63 -21.65 -12.78 9.80
N LEU A 64 -21.30 -13.45 8.70
CA LEU A 64 -22.00 -14.65 8.20
C LEU A 64 -21.54 -15.95 8.89
N GLY A 65 -20.65 -15.87 9.88
CA GLY A 65 -20.15 -17.01 10.63
C GLY A 65 -19.08 -17.82 9.89
N TRP A 66 -18.44 -17.27 8.85
CA TRP A 66 -17.31 -17.93 8.19
C TRP A 66 -16.07 -17.87 9.08
N GLU A 67 -15.22 -18.89 8.97
CA GLU A 67 -13.96 -18.94 9.72
C GLU A 67 -13.06 -17.74 9.38
N THR A 68 -12.65 -17.00 10.41
CA THR A 68 -11.88 -15.75 10.30
C THR A 68 -10.53 -15.92 9.59
N GLN A 69 -9.93 -17.12 9.66
CA GLN A 69 -8.65 -17.45 9.01
C GLN A 69 -8.79 -18.41 7.82
N GLY A 70 -10.02 -18.67 7.38
CA GLY A 70 -10.30 -19.56 6.26
C GLY A 70 -9.98 -18.93 4.89
N TRP A 71 -9.75 -19.78 3.90
CA TRP A 71 -9.63 -19.36 2.49
C TRP A 71 -10.88 -18.63 1.97
N GLN A 72 -12.04 -18.86 2.62
CA GLN A 72 -13.31 -18.19 2.33
C GLN A 72 -13.23 -16.68 2.60
N THR A 73 -12.59 -16.28 3.70
CA THR A 73 -12.43 -14.87 4.08
C THR A 73 -11.50 -14.14 3.11
N GLN A 74 -10.43 -14.81 2.65
CA GLN A 74 -9.56 -14.29 1.60
C GLN A 74 -10.31 -14.14 0.26
N LEU A 75 -11.15 -15.11 -0.08
CA LEU A 75 -12.00 -15.05 -1.27
C LEU A 75 -13.01 -13.91 -1.18
N ALA A 76 -13.62 -13.69 -0.02
CA ALA A 76 -14.54 -12.57 0.23
C ALA A 76 -13.83 -11.22 0.05
N ALA A 77 -12.64 -11.07 0.63
CA ALA A 77 -11.81 -9.87 0.48
C ALA A 77 -11.47 -9.60 -0.99
N ALA A 78 -11.00 -10.63 -1.72
CA ALA A 78 -10.64 -10.52 -3.12
C ALA A 78 -11.86 -10.22 -4.01
N ALA A 79 -13.00 -10.88 -3.77
CA ALA A 79 -14.23 -10.64 -4.51
C ALA A 79 -14.75 -9.22 -4.30
N ALA A 80 -14.77 -8.74 -3.04
CA ALA A 80 -15.16 -7.37 -2.72
C ALA A 80 -14.21 -6.35 -3.36
N ALA A 81 -12.90 -6.56 -3.27
CA ALA A 81 -11.90 -5.69 -3.90
C ALA A 81 -12.05 -5.63 -5.42
N LEU A 82 -12.25 -6.77 -6.09
CA LEU A 82 -12.46 -6.84 -7.53
C LEU A 82 -13.76 -6.17 -7.96
N ALA A 83 -14.84 -6.37 -7.21
CA ALA A 83 -16.13 -5.71 -7.44
C ALA A 83 -16.01 -4.19 -7.27
N GLY A 84 -15.37 -3.74 -6.18
CA GLY A 84 -15.09 -2.32 -5.92
C GLY A 84 -14.21 -1.69 -6.99
N ALA A 85 -13.18 -2.41 -7.46
CA ALA A 85 -12.31 -1.96 -8.53
C ALA A 85 -13.04 -1.87 -9.87
N ALA A 86 -13.90 -2.83 -10.19
CA ALA A 86 -14.73 -2.79 -11.39
C ALA A 86 -15.73 -1.62 -11.34
N PHE A 87 -16.35 -1.39 -10.17
CA PHE A 87 -17.23 -0.25 -9.93
C PHE A 87 -16.50 1.08 -10.10
N LEU A 88 -15.33 1.26 -9.49
CA LEU A 88 -14.56 2.50 -9.59
C LEU A 88 -13.98 2.71 -10.99
N ALA A 89 -13.63 1.65 -11.72
CA ALA A 89 -13.21 1.73 -13.12
C ALA A 89 -14.37 2.17 -14.02
N TRP A 90 -15.59 1.71 -13.72
CA TRP A 90 -16.82 2.16 -14.39
C TRP A 90 -17.11 3.63 -14.08
N CYS A 91 -17.00 4.05 -12.81
CA CYS A 91 -17.11 5.45 -12.42
C CYS A 91 -16.13 6.34 -13.19
N GLU A 92 -14.86 5.95 -13.31
CA GLU A 92 -13.85 6.74 -14.04
C GLU A 92 -14.16 6.79 -15.55
N SER A 93 -14.87 5.79 -16.09
CA SER A 93 -15.38 5.82 -17.47
C SER A 93 -16.51 6.80 -17.70
N ARG A 94 -17.34 7.05 -16.68
CA ARG A 94 -18.54 7.87 -16.80
C ARG A 94 -18.33 9.30 -16.32
N TRP A 95 -17.50 9.48 -15.29
CA TRP A 95 -17.27 10.73 -14.57
C TRP A 95 -15.78 10.91 -14.19
N PRO A 96 -14.87 11.02 -15.17
CA PRO A 96 -13.44 11.15 -14.89
C PRO A 96 -13.11 12.40 -14.06
N ASP A 97 -13.81 13.52 -14.26
CA ASP A 97 -13.52 14.80 -13.63
C ASP A 97 -13.73 14.81 -12.11
N ILE A 98 -14.60 13.93 -11.60
CA ILE A 98 -14.91 13.81 -10.17
C ILE A 98 -14.49 12.46 -9.59
N GLN A 99 -13.65 11.71 -10.30
CA GLN A 99 -13.30 10.34 -9.89
C GLN A 99 -12.68 10.28 -8.49
N GLU A 100 -11.84 11.24 -8.12
CA GLU A 100 -11.21 11.25 -6.80
C GLU A 100 -12.24 11.48 -5.69
N ALA A 101 -13.27 12.30 -5.95
CA ALA A 101 -14.40 12.46 -5.04
C ALA A 101 -15.21 11.16 -4.93
N LEU A 102 -15.47 10.46 -6.04
CA LEU A 102 -16.17 9.17 -6.04
C LEU A 102 -15.39 8.08 -5.28
N ILE A 103 -14.07 8.06 -5.41
CA ILE A 103 -13.16 7.20 -4.63
C ILE A 103 -13.29 7.50 -3.14
N GLY A 104 -13.19 8.79 -2.75
CA GLY A 104 -13.32 9.22 -1.37
C GLY A 104 -14.69 8.91 -0.76
N SER A 105 -15.77 9.15 -1.49
CA SER A 105 -17.13 8.80 -1.06
C SER A 105 -17.31 7.28 -0.90
N SER A 106 -16.77 6.49 -1.83
CA SER A 106 -16.83 5.02 -1.75
C SER A 106 -16.09 4.49 -0.53
N PHE A 107 -14.90 5.06 -0.23
CA PHE A 107 -14.16 4.77 0.99
C PHE A 107 -14.99 5.06 2.25
N ALA A 108 -15.57 6.27 2.34
CA ALA A 108 -16.36 6.67 3.51
C ALA A 108 -17.58 5.74 3.72
N VAL A 109 -18.33 5.44 2.65
CA VAL A 109 -19.47 4.52 2.70
C VAL A 109 -19.03 3.12 3.15
N ALA A 110 -17.97 2.58 2.56
CA ALA A 110 -17.46 1.26 2.93
C ALA A 110 -16.99 1.20 4.39
N ALA A 111 -16.31 2.24 4.87
CA ALA A 111 -15.89 2.35 6.26
C ALA A 111 -17.08 2.44 7.23
N SER A 112 -18.10 3.25 6.91
CA SER A 112 -19.31 3.33 7.72
C SER A 112 -20.07 1.99 7.75
N LEU A 113 -20.19 1.30 6.62
CA LEU A 113 -20.80 -0.03 6.58
C LEU A 113 -20.01 -1.05 7.41
N ALA A 114 -18.68 -1.01 7.36
CA ALA A 114 -17.83 -1.88 8.16
C ALA A 114 -18.07 -1.67 9.67
N VAL A 115 -18.13 -0.40 10.10
CA VAL A 115 -18.44 -0.06 11.51
C VAL A 115 -19.85 -0.50 11.90
N LEU A 116 -20.86 -0.31 11.04
CA LEU A 116 -22.24 -0.75 11.30
C LEU A 116 -22.33 -2.27 11.43
N LEU A 117 -21.58 -3.03 10.62
CA LEU A 117 -21.54 -4.49 10.73
C LEU A 117 -20.85 -4.97 12.02
N LEU A 118 -19.91 -4.19 12.54
CA LEU A 118 -19.16 -4.49 13.78
C LEU A 118 -19.80 -3.93 15.04
N SER A 119 -20.89 -3.15 14.97
CA SER A 119 -21.42 -2.42 16.13
C SER A 119 -21.91 -3.34 17.27
N GLY A 120 -22.19 -4.60 16.97
CA GLY A 120 -22.58 -5.62 17.95
C GLY A 120 -21.42 -6.48 18.46
N ASP A 121 -20.20 -6.29 17.97
CA ASP A 121 -19.03 -7.10 18.31
C ASP A 121 -18.12 -6.35 19.31
N PRO A 122 -17.96 -6.85 20.56
CA PRO A 122 -17.08 -6.25 21.55
C PRO A 122 -15.62 -6.10 21.12
N HIS A 123 -15.14 -6.94 20.20
CA HIS A 123 -13.76 -6.93 19.69
C HIS A 123 -13.65 -6.37 18.27
N GLY A 124 -14.75 -5.88 17.69
CA GLY A 124 -14.77 -5.40 16.30
C GLY A 124 -13.77 -4.27 16.02
N GLY A 125 -13.56 -3.38 17.01
CA GLY A 125 -12.57 -2.30 16.90
C GLY A 125 -11.12 -2.79 16.85
N GLU A 126 -10.79 -3.84 17.60
CA GLU A 126 -9.45 -4.45 17.60
C GLU A 126 -9.18 -5.14 16.26
N HIS A 127 -10.16 -5.92 15.77
CA HIS A 127 -10.05 -6.59 14.49
C HIS A 127 -9.87 -5.61 13.32
N LEU A 128 -10.59 -4.49 13.33
CA LEU A 128 -10.42 -3.43 12.34
C LEU A 128 -9.00 -2.83 12.42
N ASN A 129 -8.49 -2.58 13.62
CA ASN A 129 -7.15 -2.03 13.81
C ASN A 129 -6.05 -2.99 13.33
N GLU A 130 -6.18 -4.29 13.57
CA GLU A 130 -5.24 -5.30 13.09
C GLU A 130 -5.12 -5.30 11.56
N LEU A 131 -6.24 -5.20 10.84
CA LEU A 131 -6.25 -5.13 9.37
C LEU A 131 -5.63 -3.83 8.85
N LEU A 132 -5.81 -2.72 9.56
CA LEU A 132 -5.29 -1.41 9.16
C LEU A 132 -3.78 -1.26 9.42
N ALA A 133 -3.31 -1.73 10.58
CA ALA A 133 -1.93 -1.61 11.01
C ALA A 133 -1.01 -2.70 10.43
N GLY A 134 -1.54 -3.90 10.22
CA GLY A 134 -0.78 -5.05 9.71
C GLY A 134 0.29 -5.60 10.68
N GLN A 135 0.92 -6.70 10.28
CA GLN A 135 1.87 -7.45 11.13
C GLN A 135 3.14 -7.86 10.36
N ILE A 136 3.82 -6.89 9.75
CA ILE A 136 5.00 -7.15 8.90
C ILE A 136 6.15 -7.92 9.58
N LEU A 137 6.28 -7.81 10.92
CA LEU A 137 7.33 -8.51 11.68
C LEU A 137 7.16 -10.03 11.69
N TRP A 138 5.95 -10.55 11.53
CA TRP A 138 5.63 -11.97 11.66
C TRP A 138 5.57 -12.71 10.31
N VAL A 139 6.04 -12.06 9.25
CA VAL A 139 6.01 -12.61 7.90
C VAL A 139 7.02 -13.75 7.75
N GLY A 140 6.51 -14.94 7.39
CA GLY A 140 7.30 -16.14 7.19
C GLY A 140 7.73 -16.39 5.74
N PRO A 141 8.72 -17.29 5.51
CA PRO A 141 9.24 -17.60 4.17
C PRO A 141 8.21 -18.23 3.24
N SER A 142 7.27 -19.03 3.75
CA SER A 142 6.19 -19.63 2.96
C SER A 142 5.22 -18.57 2.42
N GLN A 143 4.83 -17.61 3.27
CA GLN A 143 3.98 -16.49 2.89
C GLN A 143 4.69 -15.58 1.87
N LEU A 144 6.00 -15.35 2.05
CA LEU A 144 6.82 -14.61 1.08
C LEU A 144 6.92 -15.30 -0.28
N ALA A 145 7.04 -16.63 -0.31
CA ALA A 145 7.06 -17.37 -1.57
C ALA A 145 5.71 -17.24 -2.30
N GLN A 146 4.59 -17.36 -1.58
CA GLN A 146 3.25 -17.19 -2.14
C GLN A 146 3.03 -15.79 -2.71
N ILE A 147 3.34 -14.74 -1.94
CA ILE A 147 3.18 -13.35 -2.40
C ILE A 147 4.12 -13.03 -3.58
N ALA A 148 5.34 -13.56 -3.58
CA ALA A 148 6.29 -13.39 -4.68
C ALA A 148 5.74 -14.00 -5.99
N VAL A 149 5.13 -15.18 -5.93
CA VAL A 149 4.47 -15.80 -7.08
C VAL A 149 3.32 -14.93 -7.58
N VAL A 150 2.43 -14.47 -6.68
CA VAL A 150 1.32 -13.58 -7.05
C VAL A 150 1.83 -12.31 -7.72
N TYR A 151 2.83 -11.64 -7.14
CA TYR A 151 3.40 -10.43 -7.73
C TYR A 151 4.10 -10.69 -9.05
N ALA A 152 4.82 -11.79 -9.20
CA ALA A 152 5.46 -12.16 -10.46
C ALA A 152 4.42 -12.38 -11.57
N LEU A 153 3.31 -13.05 -11.26
CA LEU A 153 2.21 -13.24 -12.20
C LEU A 153 1.54 -11.91 -12.58
N LEU A 154 1.24 -11.05 -11.59
CA LEU A 154 0.62 -9.74 -11.83
C LEU A 154 1.54 -8.82 -12.65
N LEU A 155 2.81 -8.70 -12.29
CA LEU A 155 3.79 -7.90 -13.02
C LEU A 155 4.08 -8.47 -14.41
N GLY A 156 4.17 -9.80 -14.54
CA GLY A 156 4.34 -10.48 -15.82
C GLY A 156 3.16 -10.21 -16.74
N PHE A 157 1.94 -10.42 -16.26
CA PHE A 157 0.71 -10.12 -17.00
C PHE A 157 0.63 -8.63 -17.37
N TRP A 158 0.97 -7.74 -16.45
CA TRP A 158 1.02 -6.31 -16.69
C TRP A 158 2.00 -5.92 -17.78
N ARG A 159 3.19 -6.51 -17.77
CA ARG A 159 4.24 -6.28 -18.77
C ARG A 159 3.85 -6.83 -20.15
N LEU A 160 3.24 -8.02 -20.19
CA LEU A 160 2.82 -8.66 -21.45
C LEU A 160 1.68 -7.92 -22.13
N ARG A 161 0.69 -7.46 -21.35
CA ARG A 161 -0.51 -6.78 -21.89
C ARG A 161 -0.29 -5.29 -22.09
N GLY A 162 0.61 -4.68 -21.30
CA GLY A 162 1.07 -3.30 -21.49
C GLY A 162 -0.07 -2.28 -21.58
N ILE A 163 -0.11 -1.54 -22.68
CA ILE A 163 -1.14 -0.52 -22.98
C ILE A 163 -2.54 -1.14 -23.19
N ARG A 164 -2.62 -2.42 -23.58
CA ARG A 164 -3.89 -3.09 -23.91
C ARG A 164 -4.75 -3.44 -22.70
N LEU A 165 -4.25 -3.27 -21.48
CA LEU A 165 -5.03 -3.49 -20.25
C LEU A 165 -6.16 -2.47 -20.07
N GLY A 166 -6.04 -1.30 -20.72
CA GLY A 166 -6.98 -0.21 -20.55
C GLY A 166 -7.15 0.20 -19.10
N ARG A 167 -8.31 0.77 -18.80
CA ARG A 167 -8.70 1.24 -17.48
C ARG A 167 -9.06 0.09 -16.54
N MET A 168 -10.01 -0.74 -16.95
CA MET A 168 -10.51 -1.88 -16.17
C MET A 168 -9.36 -2.83 -15.78
N GLY A 169 -8.52 -3.23 -16.73
CA GLY A 169 -7.41 -4.14 -16.44
C GLY A 169 -6.40 -3.56 -15.46
N PHE A 170 -6.15 -2.24 -15.48
CA PHE A 170 -5.33 -1.58 -14.46
C PHE A 170 -5.98 -1.67 -13.08
N TYR A 171 -7.27 -1.34 -12.96
CA TYR A 171 -8.00 -1.37 -11.69
C TYR A 171 -8.03 -2.78 -11.10
N LEU A 172 -8.23 -3.82 -11.92
CA LEU A 172 -8.25 -5.21 -11.45
C LEU A 172 -6.86 -5.69 -10.99
N ILE A 173 -5.80 -5.42 -11.76
CA ILE A 173 -4.42 -5.75 -11.33
C ILE A 173 -4.07 -5.00 -10.05
N PHE A 174 -4.41 -3.71 -10.00
CA PHE A 174 -4.18 -2.85 -8.85
C PHE A 174 -4.89 -3.43 -7.62
N ALA A 175 -6.17 -3.76 -7.74
CA ALA A 175 -6.94 -4.35 -6.64
C ALA A 175 -6.33 -5.65 -6.13
N LEU A 176 -5.95 -6.57 -7.01
CA LEU A 176 -5.31 -7.82 -6.61
C LEU A 176 -3.97 -7.58 -5.91
N ALA A 177 -3.16 -6.64 -6.40
CA ALA A 177 -1.91 -6.28 -5.76
C ALA A 177 -2.13 -5.70 -4.36
N ILE A 178 -3.02 -4.71 -4.23
CA ILE A 178 -3.35 -4.07 -2.95
C ILE A 178 -3.91 -5.09 -1.96
N THR A 179 -4.93 -5.87 -2.34
CA THR A 179 -5.55 -6.84 -1.44
C THR A 179 -4.55 -7.89 -0.93
N ALA A 180 -3.66 -8.37 -1.80
CA ALA A 180 -2.61 -9.29 -1.39
C ALA A 180 -1.60 -8.63 -0.43
N SER A 181 -1.23 -7.38 -0.66
CA SER A 181 -0.30 -6.65 0.20
C SER A 181 -0.90 -6.26 1.55
N VAL A 182 -2.17 -5.87 1.59
CA VAL A 182 -2.86 -5.44 2.83
C VAL A 182 -2.86 -6.56 3.86
N GLN A 183 -3.11 -7.80 3.43
CA GLN A 183 -3.07 -8.97 4.31
C GLN A 183 -1.66 -9.25 4.88
N LEU A 184 -0.61 -8.77 4.21
CA LEU A 184 0.78 -8.96 4.61
C LEU A 184 1.25 -7.84 5.56
N VAL A 185 1.01 -6.58 5.19
CA VAL A 185 1.65 -5.42 5.83
C VAL A 185 0.67 -4.37 6.35
N GLY A 186 -0.63 -4.53 6.13
CA GLY A 186 -1.68 -3.61 6.57
C GLY A 186 -1.94 -2.46 5.60
N VAL A 187 -3.13 -1.85 5.71
CA VAL A 187 -3.61 -0.79 4.81
C VAL A 187 -2.70 0.44 4.81
N TYR A 188 -2.23 0.89 5.98
CA TYR A 188 -1.43 2.12 6.05
C TYR A 188 -0.07 1.99 5.40
N LEU A 189 0.62 0.87 5.64
CA LEU A 189 1.96 0.65 5.09
C LEU A 189 1.89 0.36 3.58
N VAL A 190 0.84 -0.30 3.11
CA VAL A 190 0.55 -0.46 1.67
C VAL A 190 0.47 0.90 0.98
N PHE A 191 -0.39 1.79 1.49
CA PHE A 191 -0.57 3.13 0.94
C PHE A 191 0.72 3.95 0.95
N ALA A 192 1.43 3.96 2.08
CA ALA A 192 2.69 4.67 2.22
C ALA A 192 3.75 4.15 1.22
N SER A 193 3.85 2.84 1.04
CA SER A 193 4.79 2.19 0.11
C SER A 193 4.46 2.47 -1.35
N LEU A 194 3.18 2.69 -1.65
CA LEU A 194 2.69 3.03 -2.97
C LEU A 194 2.96 4.50 -3.31
N ILE A 195 2.57 5.41 -2.43
CA ILE A 195 2.55 6.83 -2.74
C ILE A 195 3.88 7.53 -2.41
N LEU A 196 4.47 7.32 -1.22
CA LEU A 196 5.56 8.17 -0.76
C LEU A 196 6.84 8.05 -1.61
N PRO A 197 7.33 6.84 -1.95
CA PRO A 197 8.48 6.72 -2.84
C PRO A 197 8.17 7.25 -4.24
N ALA A 198 6.96 7.00 -4.76
CA ALA A 198 6.54 7.47 -6.08
C ALA A 198 6.41 9.00 -6.14
N LEU A 199 5.97 9.64 -5.04
CA LEU A 199 5.81 11.08 -4.90
C LEU A 199 7.17 11.78 -4.83
N ALA A 200 8.15 11.19 -4.14
CA ALA A 200 9.52 11.69 -4.04
C ALA A 200 10.20 11.79 -5.41
N VAL A 201 9.87 10.86 -6.32
CA VAL A 201 10.46 10.77 -7.66
C VAL A 201 9.51 11.22 -8.79
N ARG A 202 8.43 11.95 -8.48
CA ARG A 202 7.39 12.28 -9.47
C ARG A 202 7.90 13.05 -10.70
N GLY A 203 8.89 13.92 -10.52
CA GLY A 203 9.50 14.71 -11.60
C GLY A 203 10.59 13.98 -12.39
N TRP A 204 10.93 12.76 -11.99
CA TRP A 204 12.02 12.00 -12.62
C TRP A 204 11.53 11.23 -13.85
N PRO A 205 12.43 11.04 -14.86
CA PRO A 205 12.14 10.18 -16.01
C PRO A 205 11.70 8.78 -15.59
N PRO A 206 10.88 8.06 -16.39
CA PRO A 206 10.26 6.81 -15.97
C PRO A 206 11.23 5.76 -15.39
N ARG A 207 12.37 5.52 -16.05
CA ARG A 207 13.36 4.52 -15.59
C ARG A 207 14.08 4.96 -14.32
N ALA A 208 14.59 6.19 -14.29
CA ALA A 208 15.32 6.72 -13.14
C ALA A 208 14.40 6.85 -11.91
N GLY A 209 13.16 7.31 -12.10
CA GLY A 209 12.18 7.40 -11.03
C GLY A 209 11.83 6.04 -10.42
N LEU A 210 11.75 4.97 -11.21
CA LEU A 210 11.55 3.63 -10.66
C LEU A 210 12.74 3.17 -9.82
N LEU A 211 13.96 3.28 -10.34
CA LEU A 211 15.17 2.85 -9.62
C LEU A 211 15.38 3.64 -8.32
N ILE A 212 15.25 4.96 -8.38
CA ILE A 212 15.39 5.83 -7.21
C ILE A 212 14.23 5.61 -6.23
N GLY A 213 13.00 5.44 -6.73
CA GLY A 213 11.84 5.16 -5.88
C GLY A 213 12.01 3.85 -5.09
N TRP A 214 12.47 2.78 -5.75
CA TRP A 214 12.81 1.53 -5.05
C TRP A 214 13.96 1.70 -4.06
N GLY A 215 15.01 2.44 -4.42
CA GLY A 215 16.14 2.71 -3.53
C GLY A 215 15.72 3.49 -2.28
N LEU A 216 14.93 4.55 -2.44
CA LEU A 216 14.39 5.35 -1.33
C LEU A 216 13.44 4.52 -0.47
N GLY A 217 12.57 3.72 -1.08
CA GLY A 217 11.69 2.80 -0.36
C GLY A 217 12.47 1.78 0.45
N ALA A 218 13.48 1.12 -0.14
CA ALA A 218 14.30 0.14 0.53
C ALA A 218 15.07 0.75 1.72
N LEU A 219 15.64 1.94 1.53
CA LEU A 219 16.30 2.68 2.60
C LEU A 219 15.34 3.00 3.75
N ALA A 220 14.13 3.46 3.42
CA ALA A 220 13.11 3.77 4.41
C ALA A 220 12.63 2.52 5.17
N TYR A 221 12.46 1.38 4.50
CA TYR A 221 12.12 0.12 5.15
C TYR A 221 13.21 -0.34 6.10
N ALA A 222 14.48 -0.30 5.69
CA ALA A 222 15.60 -0.64 6.56
C ALA A 222 15.67 0.28 7.79
N ALA A 223 15.54 1.60 7.59
CA ALA A 223 15.55 2.58 8.67
C ALA A 223 14.35 2.44 9.61
N GLY A 224 13.15 2.20 9.07
CA GLY A 224 11.91 2.01 9.83
C GLY A 224 11.92 0.73 10.67
N LEU A 225 12.40 -0.38 10.10
CA LEU A 225 12.57 -1.63 10.84
C LEU A 225 13.62 -1.50 11.94
N ALA A 226 14.76 -0.86 11.65
CA ALA A 226 15.77 -0.60 12.67
C ALA A 226 15.24 0.30 13.79
N ALA A 227 14.49 1.37 13.46
CA ALA A 227 13.87 2.23 14.46
C ALA A 227 12.81 1.48 15.28
N SER A 228 11.97 0.67 14.64
CA SER A 228 11.00 -0.20 15.33
C SER A 228 11.68 -1.10 16.36
N ALA A 229 12.77 -1.77 15.96
CA ALA A 229 13.54 -2.66 16.84
C ALA A 229 14.25 -1.92 17.99
N LEU A 230 14.80 -0.73 17.74
CA LEU A 230 15.54 0.04 18.74
C LEU A 230 14.63 0.76 19.75
N PHE A 231 13.44 1.20 19.31
CA PHE A 231 12.51 1.97 20.13
C PHE A 231 11.30 1.17 20.64
N ASP A 232 11.20 -0.10 20.27
CA ASP A 232 10.06 -0.99 20.57
C ASP A 232 8.72 -0.40 20.06
N TRP A 233 8.76 0.15 18.86
CA TRP A 233 7.59 0.74 18.19
C TRP A 233 6.91 -0.27 17.27
N PRO A 234 5.59 -0.14 17.01
CA PRO A 234 4.93 -0.88 15.95
C PRO A 234 5.63 -0.67 14.60
N ALA A 235 6.05 -1.77 13.95
CA ALA A 235 6.86 -1.72 12.75
C ALA A 235 6.18 -0.99 11.58
N GLY A 236 4.88 -1.22 11.37
CA GLY A 236 4.11 -0.56 10.31
C GLY A 236 4.22 0.96 10.36
N PRO A 237 3.73 1.61 11.44
CA PRO A 237 3.87 3.05 11.67
C PRO A 237 5.31 3.56 11.60
N ALA A 238 6.28 2.83 12.18
CA ALA A 238 7.69 3.24 12.14
C ALA A 238 8.24 3.33 10.70
N ILE A 239 7.89 2.35 9.85
CA ILE A 239 8.26 2.34 8.43
C ILE A 239 7.52 3.45 7.68
N VAL A 240 6.24 3.71 7.96
CA VAL A 240 5.49 4.82 7.35
C VAL A 240 6.18 6.15 7.64
N MET A 241 6.61 6.38 8.89
CA MET A 241 7.33 7.61 9.26
C MET A 241 8.69 7.70 8.57
N ALA A 242 9.42 6.59 8.44
CA ALA A 242 10.69 6.55 7.70
C ALA A 242 10.48 6.84 6.20
N LEU A 243 9.43 6.27 5.59
CA LEU A 243 9.05 6.54 4.19
C LEU A 243 8.73 8.02 3.98
N ALA A 244 8.00 8.64 4.92
CA ALA A 244 7.67 10.06 4.85
C ALA A 244 8.93 10.93 4.96
N ALA A 245 9.81 10.65 5.93
CA ALA A 245 11.07 11.38 6.10
C ALA A 245 11.97 11.25 4.86
N VAL A 246 12.18 10.03 4.36
CA VAL A 246 13.00 9.78 3.16
C VAL A 246 12.36 10.40 1.91
N ALA A 247 11.04 10.39 1.78
CA ALA A 247 10.36 11.04 0.66
C ALA A 247 10.46 12.57 0.70
N LEU A 248 10.41 13.18 1.88
CA LEU A 248 10.61 14.62 2.06
C LEU A 248 12.07 15.01 1.77
N LEU A 249 13.02 14.29 2.35
CA LEU A 249 14.45 14.53 2.13
C LEU A 249 14.84 14.28 0.68
N GLY A 250 14.44 13.14 0.11
CA GLY A 250 14.66 12.81 -1.29
C GLY A 250 13.98 13.82 -2.21
N GLY A 251 12.70 14.14 -2.00
CA GLY A 251 11.96 15.10 -2.82
C GLY A 251 12.42 16.55 -2.67
N GLY A 252 13.08 16.92 -1.57
CA GLY A 252 13.69 18.23 -1.35
C GLY A 252 15.11 18.33 -1.91
N LEU A 253 15.96 17.33 -1.63
CA LEU A 253 17.37 17.28 -2.05
C LEU A 253 17.53 16.93 -3.55
N LEU A 254 16.60 16.16 -4.12
CA LEU A 254 16.63 15.73 -5.52
C LEU A 254 15.92 16.70 -6.48
N ARG A 255 15.36 17.81 -5.98
CA ARG A 255 15.01 18.96 -6.82
C ARG A 255 16.31 19.63 -7.23
N LEU A 256 16.95 19.13 -8.29
CA LEU A 256 17.97 19.89 -8.98
C LEU A 256 17.35 21.21 -9.45
N PRO A 257 17.88 22.38 -9.03
CA PRO A 257 17.49 23.66 -9.60
C PRO A 257 18.01 23.71 -11.04
N GLY A 258 17.21 23.27 -12.01
CA GLY A 258 17.63 23.28 -13.41
C GLY A 258 16.87 22.36 -14.35
N ARG A 259 15.63 22.69 -14.66
CA ARG A 259 15.03 22.47 -15.99
C ARG A 259 13.88 23.46 -16.15
N GLY A 260 14.12 24.46 -16.99
CA GLY A 260 13.47 25.76 -16.95
C GLY A 260 11.97 25.74 -17.18
N ASP A 261 11.27 26.48 -16.32
CA ASP A 261 10.16 27.33 -16.77
C ASP A 261 10.78 28.44 -17.63
N SER A 262 10.82 28.21 -18.93
CA SER A 262 11.06 29.26 -19.91
C SER A 262 10.13 29.01 -21.09
N ALA A 263 9.31 30.02 -21.35
CA ALA A 263 8.26 30.15 -22.38
C ALA A 263 6.96 29.38 -22.06
N SER A 264 5.80 30.02 -21.91
CA SER A 264 5.30 31.19 -22.64
C SER A 264 4.46 32.14 -21.77
N ILE A 265 5.00 33.32 -21.50
CA ILE A 265 4.26 34.56 -21.70
C ILE A 265 4.10 34.66 -23.22
N HIS A 266 2.88 34.72 -23.75
CA HIS A 266 2.48 35.56 -24.89
C HIS A 266 0.97 35.43 -25.16
N HIS A 267 0.33 36.60 -25.04
CA HIS A 267 -1.01 37.03 -25.45
C HIS A 267 -2.22 36.57 -24.61
#